data_AF-A0A660TWW7-F1
#
_entry.id   AF-A0A660TWW7-F1
#
_cell.length_a   1.000
_cell.length_b   1.000
_cell.length_c   1.000
_cell.angle_alpha   90.00
_cell.angle_beta   90.00
_cell.angle_gamma   90.00
#
_symmetry.space_group_name_H-M   'P 1'
#
loop_
_entity.id
_entity.type
_entity.pdbx_description
1 polymer ?
#
loop_
_entity_poly.entity_id
_entity_poly.type
_entity_poly.pdbx_seq_one_letter_code
_entity_poly.pdbx_strand_id
1 'polypeptide(L)'
;QELILAEIAKAEKLEASDSELEEEIKKYAEENKKDFNELKENMKKNKTLESLRYQINLRKALDFVHENAKFDKTEKVILNSEGEGEK
;
A
#
# COMPACT_ATOMS: atom_id res chain seq x y z
N GLN A 1 -11.68 2.38 -6.94
CA GLN A 1 -10.54 1.98 -7.80
C GLN A 1 -9.92 0.63 -7.38
N GLU A 2 -10.21 0.12 -6.16
CA GLU A 2 -9.67 -1.16 -5.67
C GLU A 2 -9.95 -2.36 -6.59
N LEU A 3 -11.06 -2.34 -7.35
CA LEU A 3 -11.44 -3.43 -8.25
C LEU A 3 -10.41 -3.71 -9.36
N ILE A 4 -9.75 -2.67 -9.89
CA ILE A 4 -8.78 -2.86 -10.98
C ILE A 4 -7.48 -3.49 -10.45
N LEU A 5 -6.96 -2.96 -9.34
CA LEU A 5 -5.76 -3.50 -8.70
C LEU A 5 -5.99 -4.93 -8.19
N ALA A 6 -7.19 -5.23 -7.68
CA ALA A 6 -7.54 -6.59 -7.27
C ALA A 6 -7.53 -7.57 -8.45
N GLU A 7 -8.00 -7.14 -9.62
CA GLU A 7 -8.02 -7.99 -10.81
C GLU A 7 -6.61 -8.21 -11.36
N ILE A 8 -5.76 -7.17 -11.36
CA ILE A 8 -4.34 -7.29 -11.71
C ILE A 8 -3.63 -8.25 -10.74
N ALA A 9 -3.85 -8.11 -9.43
CA ALA A 9 -3.25 -8.99 -8.43
C ALA A 9 -3.61 -10.45 -8.67
N LYS A 10 -4.86 -10.75 -9.07
CA LYS A 10 -5.30 -12.10 -9.41
C LYS A 10 -4.68 -12.60 -10.72
N ALA A 11 -4.72 -11.78 -11.78
CA ALA A 11 -4.22 -12.15 -13.09
C ALA A 11 -2.71 -12.47 -13.07
N GLU A 12 -1.94 -11.65 -12.34
CA GLU A 12 -0.49 -11.77 -12.20
C GLU A 12 -0.06 -12.63 -11.00
N LYS A 13 -1.03 -13.21 -10.26
CA LYS A 13 -0.80 -14.07 -9.08
C LYS A 13 0.08 -13.41 -8.01
N LEU A 14 -0.17 -12.14 -7.75
CA LEU A 14 0.52 -11.32 -6.77
C LEU A 14 -0.05 -11.57 -5.37
N GLU A 15 0.11 -12.81 -4.89
CA GLU A 15 -0.31 -13.22 -3.56
C GLU A 15 0.78 -12.88 -2.53
N ALA A 16 0.37 -12.34 -1.40
CA ALA A 16 1.23 -12.11 -0.26
C ALA A 16 1.57 -13.45 0.39
N SER A 17 2.86 -13.68 0.59
CA SER A 17 3.41 -14.79 1.35
C SER A 17 3.18 -14.60 2.84
N ASP A 18 3.37 -15.68 3.61
CA ASP A 18 3.30 -15.61 5.07
C ASP A 18 4.41 -14.73 5.66
N SER A 19 5.59 -14.71 5.05
CA SER A 19 6.69 -13.84 5.48
C SER A 19 6.35 -12.36 5.31
N GLU A 20 5.80 -11.97 4.16
CA GLU A 20 5.37 -10.58 3.90
C GLU A 20 4.24 -10.17 4.88
N LEU A 21 3.34 -11.09 5.20
CA LEU A 21 2.30 -10.84 6.19
C LEU A 21 2.89 -10.64 7.59
N GLU A 22 3.85 -11.46 8.01
CA GLU A 22 4.51 -11.32 9.31
C GLU A 22 5.32 -10.02 9.43
N GLU A 23 6.04 -9.65 8.37
CA GLU A 23 6.77 -8.38 8.31
C GLU A 23 5.82 -7.17 8.44
N GLU A 24 4.67 -7.20 7.77
CA GLU A 24 3.68 -6.12 7.85
C GLU A 24 3.06 -6.04 9.26
N ILE A 25 2.76 -7.18 9.91
CA ILE A 25 2.29 -7.21 11.29
C ILE A 25 3.36 -6.67 12.24
N LYS A 26 4.62 -7.02 12.03
CA LYS A 26 5.75 -6.52 12.83
C LYS A 26 5.88 -5.01 12.70
N LYS A 27 5.78 -4.48 11.48
CA LYS A 27 5.79 -3.04 11.23
C LYS A 27 4.64 -2.34 11.95
N TYR A 28 3.41 -2.86 11.88
CA TYR A 28 2.30 -2.29 12.62
C TYR A 28 2.48 -2.36 14.14
N ALA A 29 3.05 -3.45 14.65
CA ALA A 29 3.36 -3.59 16.07
C ALA A 29 4.35 -2.51 16.52
N GLU A 30 5.43 -2.30 15.75
CA GLU A 30 6.44 -1.26 16.00
C GLU A 30 5.84 0.15 15.94
N GLU A 31 5.09 0.47 14.89
CA GLU A 31 4.44 1.78 14.71
C GLU A 31 3.44 2.12 15.82
N ASN A 32 2.72 1.10 16.32
CA ASN A 32 1.70 1.26 17.36
C ASN A 32 2.23 0.97 18.78
N LYS A 33 3.52 0.67 18.95
CA LYS A 33 4.15 0.27 20.22
C LYS A 33 3.41 -0.88 20.91
N LYS A 34 2.94 -1.84 20.13
CA LYS A 34 2.29 -3.07 20.60
C LYS A 34 3.25 -4.24 20.50
N ASP A 35 3.02 -5.28 21.31
CA ASP A 35 3.72 -6.54 21.13
C ASP A 35 3.26 -7.23 19.83
N PHE A 36 4.22 -7.80 19.10
CA PHE A 36 3.96 -8.48 17.83
C PHE A 36 3.02 -9.69 18.01
N ASN A 37 3.26 -10.53 19.02
CA ASN A 37 2.48 -11.73 19.23
C ASN A 37 1.08 -11.38 19.70
N GLU A 38 0.95 -10.39 20.60
CA GLU A 38 -0.34 -9.88 21.04
C GLU A 38 -1.16 -9.32 19.87
N LEU A 39 -0.53 -8.51 19.00
CA LEU A 39 -1.18 -7.97 17.81
C LEU A 39 -1.62 -9.07 16.85
N LYS A 40 -0.74 -10.04 16.55
CA LYS A 40 -1.03 -11.17 15.66
C LYS A 40 -2.21 -12.00 16.17
N GLU A 41 -2.23 -12.31 17.46
CA GLU A 41 -3.33 -13.05 18.08
C GLU A 41 -4.64 -12.27 18.06
N ASN A 42 -4.59 -10.96 18.31
CA ASN A 42 -5.77 -10.09 18.22
C ASN A 42 -6.32 -10.03 16.78
N MET A 43 -5.46 -9.91 15.77
CA MET A 43 -5.86 -9.92 14.36
C MET A 43 -6.46 -11.27 13.95
N LYS A 44 -5.91 -12.38 14.45
CA LYS A 44 -6.45 -13.72 14.22
C LYS A 44 -7.84 -13.87 14.82
N LYS A 45 -8.04 -13.44 16.08
CA LYS A 45 -9.35 -13.46 16.76
C LYS A 45 -10.39 -12.61 16.03
N ASN A 46 -9.98 -11.45 15.54
CA ASN A 46 -10.86 -10.51 14.85
C ASN A 46 -11.00 -10.80 13.34
N LYS A 47 -10.37 -11.87 12.84
CA LYS A 47 -10.38 -12.27 11.42
C LYS A 47 -9.91 -11.17 10.46
N THR A 48 -9.01 -10.29 10.91
CA THR A 48 -8.50 -9.18 10.10
C THR A 48 -7.21 -9.52 9.34
N LEU A 49 -6.64 -10.70 9.57
CA LEU A 49 -5.44 -11.16 8.84
C LEU A 49 -5.66 -11.27 7.33
N GLU A 50 -6.83 -11.75 6.90
CA GLU A 50 -7.17 -11.85 5.48
C GLU A 50 -7.30 -10.48 4.83
N SER A 51 -7.86 -9.50 5.55
CA SER A 51 -7.92 -8.11 5.07
C SER A 51 -6.53 -7.53 4.90
N LEU A 52 -5.60 -7.82 5.81
CA LEU A 52 -4.22 -7.39 5.69
C LEU A 52 -3.53 -8.05 4.49
N ARG A 53 -3.71 -9.36 4.32
CA ARG A 53 -3.19 -10.09 3.15
C ARG A 53 -3.70 -9.48 1.85
N TYR A 54 -4.99 -9.17 1.79
CA TYR A 54 -5.61 -8.50 0.65
C TYR A 54 -4.98 -7.13 0.38
N GLN A 55 -4.75 -6.32 1.41
CA GLN A 55 -4.07 -5.03 1.25
C GLN A 55 -2.64 -5.17 0.70
N ILE A 56 -1.90 -6.19 1.15
CA ILE A 56 -0.56 -6.47 0.62
C ILE A 56 -0.65 -6.82 -0.87
N ASN A 57 -1.61 -7.66 -1.29
CA ASN A 57 -1.81 -8.00 -2.70
C ASN A 57 -2.10 -6.76 -3.57
N LEU A 58 -2.95 -5.85 -3.09
CA LEU A 58 -3.26 -4.60 -3.80
C LEU A 58 -2.03 -3.70 -3.97
N ARG A 59 -1.19 -3.63 -2.94
CA ARG A 59 0.04 -2.85 -2.98
C ARG A 59 1.05 -3.44 -3.96
N LYS A 60 1.20 -4.77 -3.98
CA LYS A 60 2.00 -5.48 -5.00
C LYS A 60 1.49 -5.22 -6.42
N ALA A 61 0.17 -5.18 -6.62
CA ALA A 61 -0.39 -4.83 -7.92
C ALA A 61 -0.12 -3.38 -8.32
N LEU A 62 -0.13 -2.43 -7.36
CA LEU A 62 0.26 -1.05 -7.62
C LEU A 62 1.74 -0.96 -8.02
N ASP A 63 2.61 -1.66 -7.29
CA ASP A 63 4.05 -1.71 -7.59
C ASP A 63 4.29 -2.31 -8.98
N PHE A 64 3.59 -3.39 -9.31
CA PHE A 64 3.63 -3.98 -10.65
C PHE A 64 3.23 -2.97 -11.75
N VAL A 65 2.13 -2.23 -11.55
CA VAL A 65 1.71 -1.19 -12.51
C VAL A 65 2.78 -0.11 -12.63
N HIS A 66 3.35 0.33 -11.50
CA HIS A 66 4.39 1.35 -11.48
C HIS A 66 5.66 0.89 -12.22
N GLU A 67 6.13 -0.33 -11.97
CA GLU A 67 7.32 -0.90 -12.62
C GLU A 67 7.16 -1.06 -14.15
N ASN A 68 5.93 -1.32 -14.61
CA ASN A 68 5.63 -1.52 -16.03
C ASN A 68 5.13 -0.26 -16.75
N ALA A 69 4.92 0.84 -16.02
CA ALA A 69 4.43 2.09 -16.59
C ALA A 69 5.52 2.82 -17.38
N LYS A 70 5.09 3.53 -18.43
CA LYS A 70 5.93 4.48 -19.16
C LYS A 70 5.77 5.86 -18.52
N PHE A 71 6.86 6.40 -18.00
CA PHE A 71 6.88 7.73 -17.39
C PHE A 71 7.53 8.74 -18.33
N ASP A 72 6.79 9.79 -18.66
CA ASP A 72 7.35 10.95 -19.32
C ASP A 72 7.92 11.91 -18.26
N LYS A 73 9.19 12.29 -18.41
CA LYS A 73 9.81 13.29 -17.53
C LYS A 73 9.24 14.66 -17.88
N THR A 74 8.59 15.31 -16.93
CA THR A 74 8.14 16.69 -17.06
C THR A 74 9.06 17.63 -16.28
N GLU A 75 9.23 18.86 -16.77
CA GLU A 75 9.92 19.90 -16.00
C GLU A 75 9.09 20.28 -14.76
N LYS A 76 9.77 20.59 -13.66
CA LYS A 76 9.12 21.01 -12.41
C LYS A 76 8.47 22.38 -12.65
N VAL A 77 7.14 22.42 -12.65
CA VAL A 77 6.40 23.68 -12.73
C VAL A 77 6.66 24.47 -11.44
N ILE A 78 7.39 25.57 -11.53
CA ILE A 78 7.46 26.59 -10.48
C ILE A 78 6.23 27.47 -10.65
N LEU A 79 5.21 27.26 -9.82
CA LEU A 79 4.04 28.14 -9.77
C LEU A 79 4.47 29.43 -9.06
N ASN A 80 4.76 30.48 -9.83
CA ASN A 80 4.82 31.83 -9.29
C ASN A 80 3.39 32.24 -8.96
N SER A 81 3.04 32.27 -7.67
CA SER A 81 1.82 32.90 -7.21
C SER A 81 1.98 34.42 -7.27
N GLU A 82 1.84 35.00 -8.46
CA GLU A 82 1.60 36.44 -8.62
C GLU A 82 0.09 36.67 -8.54
N GLY A 83 -0.39 36.81 -7.31
CA GLY A 83 -1.67 37.42 -7.01
C GLY A 83 -1.51 38.92 -7.04
N GLU A 84 -2.05 39.52 -8.09
CA GLU A 84 -2.21 40.94 -8.37
C GLU A 84 -2.48 41.80 -7.13
N GLY A 85 -1.60 42.77 -6.88
CA GLY A 85 -1.91 43.91 -6.04
C GLY A 85 -2.82 44.86 -6.80
N GLU A 86 -4.12 44.76 -6.59
CA GLU A 86 -5.05 45.86 -6.85
C GLU A 86 -5.15 46.75 -5.61
N LYS A 87 -4.58 47.96 -5.68
CA LYS A 87 -5.19 49.20 -5.14
C LYS A 87 -4.71 50.40 -5.93
#